data_AF-A0A4Y7T4N0-F1
#
_entry.id   AF-A0A4Y7T4N0-F1
#
_cell.length_a   1.000
_cell.length_b   1.000
_cell.length_c   1.000
_cell.angle_alpha   90.00
_cell.angle_beta   90.00
_cell.angle_gamma   90.00
#
_symmetry.space_group_name_H-M   'P 1'
#
loop_
_entity.id
_entity.type
_entity.pdbx_description
1 polymer ?
#
loop_
_entity_poly.entity_id
_entity_poly.type
_entity_poly.pdbx_seq_one_letter_code
_entity_poly.pdbx_strand_id
1 'polypeptide(L)'
;MGSNLDKITHIMEGLRSGQWHLAQELLVVAFFLHVRRNYGARVVLVLPICKRGSFEDAALLLEMLRQAWKFSPYGEATYGPIWSIASDGDPKRRPALYLHCMTRKIEPEQKIYEHLGYLKGFNLWTGSNLETQDLDWKHCIKRICNLLCTREGMLVNDTFINKPLLSSWLSRLSNVDWSEDSIFSLLNALPSHSGQIHALLNPKDPQDVPRAVKLLSVVPELRKLDQDSGGHEPIRTPDT
;
A
#
# COMPACT_ATOMS: atom_id res chain seq x y z
N MET A 1 -36.63 9.54 -5.50
CA MET A 1 -36.95 8.10 -5.36
C MET A 1 -37.56 7.91 -3.96
N GLY A 2 -38.82 7.49 -3.82
CA GLY A 2 -39.39 7.23 -2.48
C GLY A 2 -40.87 7.54 -2.25
N SER A 3 -41.67 7.90 -3.26
CA SER A 3 -43.08 8.28 -3.05
C SER A 3 -44.09 7.13 -3.12
N ASN A 4 -43.65 5.89 -3.33
CA ASN A 4 -44.52 4.72 -3.46
C ASN A 4 -44.05 3.61 -2.52
N LEU A 5 -44.90 3.26 -1.55
CA LEU A 5 -44.61 2.29 -0.49
C LEU A 5 -44.37 0.88 -1.04
N ASP A 6 -45.10 0.47 -2.09
CA ASP A 6 -44.96 -0.86 -2.70
C ASP A 6 -43.56 -1.05 -3.29
N LYS A 7 -42.99 0.01 -3.91
CA LYS A 7 -41.62 -0.02 -4.42
C LYS A 7 -40.60 -0.18 -3.30
N ILE A 8 -40.81 0.48 -2.16
CA ILE A 8 -39.93 0.36 -0.99
C ILE A 8 -40.01 -1.07 -0.43
N THR A 9 -41.21 -1.61 -0.25
CA THR A 9 -41.42 -2.98 0.23
C THR A 9 -40.74 -3.99 -0.69
N HIS A 10 -40.91 -3.86 -2.01
CA HIS A 10 -40.27 -4.75 -2.98
C HIS A 10 -38.73 -4.66 -2.94
N ILE A 11 -38.17 -3.46 -2.78
CA ILE A 11 -36.72 -3.29 -2.58
C ILE A 11 -36.27 -3.97 -1.29
N MET A 12 -37.00 -3.78 -0.19
CA MET A 12 -36.67 -4.39 1.10
C MET A 12 -36.75 -5.92 1.05
N GLU A 13 -37.75 -6.48 0.37
CA GLU A 13 -37.87 -7.93 0.16
C GLU A 13 -36.71 -8.46 -0.67
N GLY A 14 -36.34 -7.79 -1.77
CA GLY A 14 -35.18 -8.14 -2.60
C GLY A 14 -33.83 -8.06 -1.85
N LEU A 15 -33.68 -7.09 -0.93
CA LEU A 15 -32.51 -7.00 -0.07
C LEU A 15 -32.49 -8.13 0.99
N ARG A 16 -33.63 -8.43 1.61
CA ARG A 16 -33.77 -9.48 2.64
C ARG A 16 -33.60 -10.88 2.06
N SER A 17 -34.11 -11.13 0.85
CA SER A 17 -33.94 -12.40 0.15
C SER A 17 -32.53 -12.59 -0.41
N GLY A 18 -31.71 -11.54 -0.42
CA GLY A 18 -30.36 -11.55 -0.98
C GLY A 18 -30.32 -11.47 -2.51
N GLN A 19 -31.45 -11.22 -3.16
CA GLN A 19 -31.54 -11.00 -4.60
C GLN A 19 -30.79 -9.72 -5.01
N TRP A 20 -30.89 -8.67 -4.20
CA TRP A 20 -30.20 -7.39 -4.40
C TRP A 20 -29.25 -7.13 -3.24
N HIS A 21 -28.10 -6.54 -3.53
CA HIS A 21 -27.13 -6.18 -2.51
C HIS A 21 -26.95 -4.67 -2.48
N LEU A 22 -26.85 -4.12 -1.28
CA LEU A 22 -26.52 -2.71 -1.10
C LEU A 22 -25.03 -2.51 -1.41
N ALA A 23 -24.74 -1.53 -2.26
CA ALA A 23 -23.37 -1.12 -2.51
C ALA A 23 -22.78 -0.46 -1.25
N GLN A 24 -21.57 -0.87 -0.89
CA GLN A 24 -20.83 -0.37 0.27
C GLN A 24 -19.65 0.51 -0.15
N GLU A 25 -19.10 0.25 -1.33
CA GLU A 25 -17.95 0.98 -1.88
C GLU A 25 -18.15 1.24 -3.36
N LEU A 26 -17.30 2.14 -3.88
CA LEU A 26 -17.21 2.44 -5.30
C LEU A 26 -15.89 1.92 -5.83
N LEU A 27 -15.93 0.93 -6.72
CA LEU A 27 -14.76 0.54 -7.48
C LEU A 27 -14.54 1.57 -8.58
N VAL A 28 -13.36 2.17 -8.59
CA VAL A 28 -12.92 3.09 -9.64
C VAL A 28 -11.71 2.47 -10.31
N VAL A 29 -11.77 2.35 -11.63
CA VAL A 29 -10.63 1.90 -12.43
C VAL A 29 -10.26 2.97 -13.43
N ALA A 30 -8.97 3.22 -13.55
CA ALA A 30 -8.43 4.23 -14.44
C ALA A 30 -7.19 3.71 -15.16
N PHE A 31 -7.01 4.17 -16.40
CA PHE A 31 -5.73 4.02 -17.08
C PHE A 31 -4.83 5.20 -16.77
N PHE A 32 -3.54 4.89 -16.63
CA PHE A 32 -2.53 5.87 -16.30
C PHE A 32 -1.43 5.86 -17.36
N LEU A 33 -1.18 7.02 -17.97
CA LEU A 33 -0.12 7.14 -18.98
C LEU A 33 1.21 7.47 -18.32
N HIS A 34 2.23 6.66 -18.60
CA HIS A 34 3.59 6.92 -18.14
C HIS A 34 4.29 7.93 -19.06
N VAL A 35 3.85 9.19 -19.00
CA VAL A 35 4.33 10.29 -19.86
C VAL A 35 4.64 11.54 -19.04
N ARG A 36 5.63 12.33 -19.49
CA ARG A 36 6.03 13.57 -18.80
C ARG A 36 4.97 14.68 -18.81
N ARG A 37 4.09 14.69 -19.81
CA ARG A 37 3.03 15.70 -20.01
C ARG A 37 1.69 15.00 -20.08
N ASN A 38 0.61 15.66 -19.63
CA ASN A 38 -0.73 15.06 -19.49
C ASN A 38 -0.76 13.87 -18.52
N TYR A 39 0.07 13.95 -17.47
CA TYR A 39 0.11 13.01 -16.35
C TYR A 39 -1.22 13.08 -15.59
N GLY A 40 -2.10 12.09 -15.79
CA GLY A 40 -3.40 12.07 -15.15
C GLY A 40 -4.12 10.73 -15.35
N ALA A 41 -4.74 10.25 -14.29
CA ALA A 41 -5.58 9.07 -14.33
C ALA A 41 -6.82 9.34 -15.20
N ARG A 42 -7.11 8.44 -16.14
CA ARG A 42 -8.31 8.48 -16.97
C ARG A 42 -9.27 7.40 -16.48
N VAL A 43 -10.25 7.82 -15.69
CA VAL A 43 -11.28 6.91 -15.17
C VAL A 43 -12.06 6.33 -16.34
N VAL A 44 -12.14 4.99 -16.38
CA VAL A 44 -12.86 4.24 -17.42
C VAL A 44 -13.98 3.39 -16.85
N LEU A 45 -13.96 3.13 -15.54
CA LEU A 45 -14.99 2.37 -14.87
C LEU A 45 -15.26 2.95 -13.49
N VAL A 46 -16.55 3.12 -13.19
CA VAL A 46 -17.06 3.46 -11.87
C VAL A 46 -18.20 2.49 -11.58
N LEU A 47 -17.98 1.58 -10.63
CA LEU A 47 -18.91 0.49 -10.34
C LEU A 47 -19.21 0.44 -8.84
N PRO A 48 -20.49 0.57 -8.41
CA PRO A 48 -20.85 0.31 -7.03
C PRO A 48 -20.66 -1.18 -6.69
N ILE A 49 -19.96 -1.49 -5.59
CA ILE A 49 -19.66 -2.86 -5.16
C ILE A 49 -20.14 -3.12 -3.72
N CYS A 50 -20.62 -4.33 -3.46
CA CYS A 50 -21.06 -4.79 -2.14
C CYS A 50 -20.01 -5.64 -1.39
N LYS A 51 -18.76 -5.67 -1.90
CA LYS A 51 -17.66 -6.53 -1.43
C LYS A 51 -17.91 -8.04 -1.39
N ARG A 52 -19.04 -8.55 -1.86
CA ARG A 52 -19.30 -10.01 -1.86
C ARG A 52 -18.64 -10.76 -3.01
N GLY A 53 -18.40 -10.09 -4.15
CA GLY A 53 -17.77 -10.69 -5.33
C GLY A 53 -16.44 -11.36 -5.01
N SER A 54 -16.07 -12.40 -5.75
CA SER A 54 -14.88 -13.21 -5.50
C SER A 54 -13.62 -12.58 -6.11
N PHE A 55 -12.46 -13.25 -5.99
CA PHE A 55 -11.27 -12.77 -6.69
C PHE A 55 -11.33 -13.07 -8.19
N GLU A 56 -12.08 -14.11 -8.58
CA GLU A 56 -12.35 -14.46 -9.97
C GLU A 56 -13.16 -13.37 -10.66
N ASP A 57 -14.15 -12.77 -9.96
CA ASP A 57 -14.88 -11.61 -10.47
C ASP A 57 -13.93 -10.42 -10.72
N ALA A 58 -12.98 -10.19 -9.81
CA ALA A 58 -11.98 -9.15 -9.97
C ALA A 58 -11.01 -9.47 -11.12
N ALA A 59 -10.62 -10.73 -11.30
CA ALA A 59 -9.76 -11.18 -12.40
C ALA A 59 -10.46 -11.04 -13.75
N LEU A 60 -11.75 -11.39 -13.83
CA LEU A 60 -12.58 -11.20 -15.02
C LEU A 60 -12.66 -9.71 -15.40
N LEU A 61 -12.92 -8.84 -14.41
CA LEU A 61 -12.99 -7.41 -14.66
C LEU A 61 -11.65 -6.84 -15.16
N LEU A 62 -10.53 -7.28 -14.58
CA LEU A 62 -9.20 -6.89 -15.04
C LEU A 62 -8.92 -7.36 -16.47
N GLU A 63 -9.34 -8.58 -16.82
CA GLU A 63 -9.20 -9.10 -18.18
C GLU A 63 -10.04 -8.31 -19.18
N MET A 64 -11.30 -8.00 -18.84
CA MET A 64 -12.16 -7.17 -19.67
C MET A 64 -11.52 -5.80 -19.95
N LEU A 65 -10.90 -5.18 -18.95
CA LEU A 65 -10.22 -3.90 -19.10
C LEU A 65 -8.94 -4.01 -19.93
N ARG A 66 -8.15 -5.07 -19.75
CA ARG A 66 -6.97 -5.37 -20.57
C ARG A 66 -7.34 -5.54 -22.04
N GLN A 67 -8.40 -6.30 -22.32
CA GLN A 67 -8.92 -6.49 -23.67
C GLN A 67 -9.48 -5.19 -24.25
N ALA A 68 -10.23 -4.41 -23.47
CA ALA A 68 -10.74 -3.12 -23.89
C ALA A 68 -9.60 -2.16 -24.27
N TRP A 69 -8.50 -2.15 -23.50
CA TRP A 69 -7.30 -1.38 -23.84
C TRP A 69 -6.66 -1.87 -25.14
N LYS A 70 -6.53 -3.18 -25.32
CA LYS A 70 -5.92 -3.78 -26.52
C LYS A 70 -6.72 -3.52 -27.79
N PHE A 71 -8.05 -3.61 -27.72
CA PHE A 71 -8.93 -3.48 -28.88
C PHE A 71 -9.34 -2.04 -29.20
N SER A 72 -9.25 -1.13 -28.22
CA SER A 72 -9.59 0.27 -28.45
C SER A 72 -8.58 0.93 -29.40
N PRO A 73 -9.04 1.67 -30.43
CA PRO A 73 -8.13 2.49 -31.25
C PRO A 73 -7.40 3.55 -30.41
N TYR A 74 -7.99 3.95 -29.28
CA TYR A 74 -7.43 4.90 -28.32
C TYR A 74 -6.71 4.23 -27.14
N GLY A 75 -6.43 2.93 -27.22
CA GLY A 75 -5.69 2.19 -26.20
C GLY A 75 -4.27 1.88 -26.65
N GLU A 76 -3.95 0.60 -26.77
CA GLU A 76 -2.58 0.12 -27.03
C GLU A 76 -1.97 0.69 -28.31
N ALA A 77 -2.74 0.78 -29.40
CA ALA A 77 -2.26 1.31 -30.67
C ALA A 77 -1.82 2.79 -30.59
N THR A 78 -2.43 3.59 -29.71
CA THR A 78 -2.13 5.01 -29.56
C THR A 78 -1.13 5.29 -28.44
N TYR A 79 -1.23 4.56 -27.32
CA TYR A 79 -0.50 4.87 -26.08
C TYR A 79 0.48 3.80 -25.64
N GLY A 80 0.58 2.69 -26.36
CA GLY A 80 1.46 1.56 -26.05
C GLY A 80 0.84 0.55 -25.09
N PRO A 81 1.58 -0.55 -24.83
CA PRO A 81 1.08 -1.66 -24.03
C PRO A 81 0.94 -1.28 -22.55
N ILE A 82 0.04 -1.98 -21.86
CA ILE A 82 0.03 -1.99 -20.40
C ILE A 82 1.30 -2.73 -19.96
N TRP A 83 2.06 -2.13 -19.06
CA TRP A 83 3.27 -2.72 -18.50
C TRP A 83 3.19 -2.87 -16.97
N SER A 84 2.25 -2.20 -16.32
CA SER A 84 1.98 -2.32 -14.89
C SER A 84 0.49 -2.28 -14.58
N ILE A 85 0.04 -3.11 -13.64
CA ILE A 85 -1.34 -3.13 -13.13
C ILE A 85 -1.29 -2.92 -11.62
N ALA A 86 -1.86 -1.83 -11.14
CA ALA A 86 -1.76 -1.39 -9.75
C ALA A 86 -3.07 -1.56 -8.96
N SER A 87 -2.96 -1.84 -7.66
CA SER A 87 -4.09 -1.83 -6.72
C SER A 87 -3.67 -1.31 -5.34
N ASP A 88 -4.64 -0.77 -4.60
CA ASP A 88 -4.59 -0.51 -3.14
C ASP A 88 -4.33 -1.77 -2.27
N GLY A 89 -4.27 -2.96 -2.88
CA GLY A 89 -3.99 -4.20 -2.17
C GLY A 89 -5.17 -4.76 -1.40
N ASP A 90 -6.41 -4.51 -1.87
CA ASP A 90 -7.58 -5.25 -1.42
C ASP A 90 -7.33 -6.78 -1.48
N PRO A 91 -7.76 -7.57 -0.47
CA PRO A 91 -7.49 -9.01 -0.41
C PRO A 91 -7.97 -9.81 -1.63
N LYS A 92 -8.98 -9.33 -2.37
CA LYS A 92 -9.51 -10.01 -3.56
C LYS A 92 -8.79 -9.59 -4.84
N ARG A 93 -8.28 -8.36 -4.87
CA ARG A 93 -7.53 -7.83 -6.02
C ARG A 93 -6.12 -8.39 -6.08
N ARG A 94 -5.50 -8.70 -4.94
CA ARG A 94 -4.17 -9.34 -4.88
C ARG A 94 -4.08 -10.67 -5.65
N PRO A 95 -4.92 -11.69 -5.39
CA PRO A 95 -4.91 -12.92 -6.17
C PRO A 95 -5.32 -12.70 -7.62
N ALA A 96 -6.24 -11.77 -7.91
CA ALA A 96 -6.59 -11.42 -9.28
C ALA A 96 -5.39 -10.85 -10.07
N LEU A 97 -4.62 -9.95 -9.46
CA LEU A 97 -3.38 -9.43 -10.03
C LEU A 97 -2.34 -10.53 -10.24
N TYR A 98 -2.18 -11.43 -9.27
CA TYR A 98 -1.28 -12.57 -9.37
C TYR A 98 -1.60 -13.44 -10.59
N LEU A 99 -2.87 -13.79 -10.80
CA LEU A 99 -3.31 -14.57 -11.97
C LEU A 99 -2.96 -13.90 -13.30
N HIS A 100 -2.91 -12.58 -13.35
CA HIS A 100 -2.63 -11.81 -14.58
C HIS A 100 -1.15 -11.48 -14.78
N CYS A 101 -0.40 -11.30 -13.69
CA CYS A 101 0.96 -10.77 -13.70
C CYS A 101 2.03 -11.79 -13.29
N MET A 102 1.67 -13.06 -13.08
CA MET A 102 2.60 -14.15 -12.74
C MET A 102 2.35 -15.38 -13.62
N THR A 103 2.17 -15.18 -14.92
CA THR A 103 1.78 -16.23 -15.87
C THR A 103 2.96 -16.84 -16.61
N ARG A 104 4.05 -16.10 -16.78
CA ARG A 104 5.27 -16.60 -17.43
C ARG A 104 6.53 -16.05 -16.77
N LYS A 105 7.64 -16.76 -16.94
CA LYS A 105 8.96 -16.29 -16.55
C LYS A 105 9.62 -15.53 -17.70
N ILE A 106 10.38 -14.49 -17.40
CA ILE A 106 11.19 -13.77 -18.39
C ILE A 106 12.29 -14.72 -18.91
N GLU A 107 12.43 -14.78 -20.23
CA GLU A 107 13.37 -15.65 -20.94
C GLU A 107 14.62 -14.89 -21.39
N PRO A 108 15.80 -15.55 -21.50
CA PRO A 108 17.05 -14.93 -21.93
C PRO A 108 17.00 -14.17 -23.27
N GLU A 109 16.12 -14.59 -24.18
CA GLU A 109 15.94 -13.99 -25.51
C GLU A 109 15.24 -12.63 -25.44
N GLN A 110 14.57 -12.32 -24.33
CA GLN A 110 13.87 -11.06 -24.13
C GLN A 110 14.84 -9.98 -23.68
N LYS A 111 14.80 -8.82 -24.32
CA LYS A 111 15.70 -7.69 -24.02
C LYS A 111 15.78 -7.35 -22.53
N ILE A 112 14.65 -7.38 -21.81
CA ILE A 112 14.61 -7.04 -20.38
C ILE A 112 15.42 -8.02 -19.50
N TYR A 113 15.66 -9.25 -19.98
CA TYR A 113 16.47 -10.24 -19.26
C TYR A 113 17.91 -9.78 -19.10
N GLU A 114 18.46 -9.00 -20.03
CA GLU A 114 19.82 -8.46 -19.93
C GLU A 114 20.01 -7.60 -18.68
N HIS A 115 18.93 -7.00 -18.17
CA HIS A 115 18.94 -6.16 -16.98
C HIS A 115 18.55 -6.91 -15.70
N LEU A 116 17.62 -7.87 -15.80
CA LEU A 116 16.99 -8.48 -14.62
C LEU A 116 17.42 -9.93 -14.38
N GLY A 117 17.77 -10.67 -15.44
CA GLY A 117 17.96 -12.13 -15.41
C GLY A 117 19.07 -12.60 -14.47
N TYR A 118 20.08 -11.76 -14.26
CA TYR A 118 21.24 -12.04 -13.41
C TYR A 118 21.06 -11.57 -11.95
N LEU A 119 19.94 -10.92 -11.61
CA LEU A 119 19.68 -10.44 -10.25
C LEU A 119 19.21 -11.61 -9.37
N LYS A 120 20.13 -12.16 -8.57
CA LYS A 120 19.83 -13.29 -7.67
C LYS A 120 18.67 -12.94 -6.72
N GLY A 121 17.65 -13.79 -6.71
CA GLY A 121 16.47 -13.62 -5.87
C GLY A 121 15.42 -12.66 -6.44
N PHE A 122 15.69 -12.01 -7.57
CA PHE A 122 14.69 -11.19 -8.24
C PHE A 122 13.61 -12.07 -8.87
N ASN A 123 12.35 -11.69 -8.68
CA ASN A 123 11.24 -12.41 -9.29
C ASN A 123 11.18 -12.11 -10.80
N LEU A 124 11.43 -13.13 -11.62
CA LEU A 124 11.36 -13.03 -13.08
C LEU A 124 9.98 -13.39 -13.64
N TRP A 125 8.96 -13.60 -12.81
CA TRP A 125 7.60 -13.87 -13.28
C TRP A 125 6.86 -12.57 -13.61
N THR A 126 6.19 -12.58 -14.76
CA THR A 126 5.41 -11.46 -15.30
C THR A 126 4.10 -11.96 -15.92
N GLY A 127 3.26 -11.03 -16.35
CA GLY A 127 2.13 -11.29 -17.22
C GLY A 127 2.55 -11.72 -18.63
N SER A 128 1.55 -12.07 -19.44
CA SER A 128 1.73 -12.62 -20.79
C SER A 128 2.41 -11.65 -21.75
N ASN A 129 2.34 -10.34 -21.50
CA ASN A 129 3.05 -9.30 -22.26
C ASN A 129 4.04 -8.52 -21.38
N LEU A 130 4.65 -9.19 -20.40
CA LEU A 130 5.58 -8.58 -19.43
C LEU A 130 4.93 -7.63 -18.42
N GLU A 131 3.60 -7.70 -18.23
CA GLU A 131 2.93 -6.85 -17.25
C GLU A 131 3.35 -7.22 -15.83
N THR A 132 3.68 -6.22 -15.02
CA THR A 132 3.97 -6.41 -13.59
C THR A 132 2.78 -6.00 -12.74
N GLN A 133 2.59 -6.68 -11.61
CA GLN A 133 1.68 -6.19 -10.59
C GLN A 133 2.36 -5.12 -9.72
N ASP A 134 1.63 -4.09 -9.36
CA ASP A 134 2.05 -3.08 -8.37
C ASP A 134 1.01 -3.01 -7.25
N LEU A 135 1.49 -2.92 -6.02
CA LEU A 135 0.67 -2.72 -4.85
C LEU A 135 1.16 -1.46 -4.19
N ASP A 136 0.25 -0.52 -3.87
CA ASP A 136 0.65 0.76 -3.31
C ASP A 136 1.49 0.55 -2.03
N TRP A 137 2.80 0.83 -2.19
CA TRP A 137 3.84 0.61 -1.19
C TRP A 137 3.56 1.36 0.11
N LYS A 138 2.77 2.45 0.07
CA LYS A 138 2.35 3.18 1.25
C LYS A 138 1.58 2.27 2.21
N HIS A 139 0.84 1.28 1.71
CA HIS A 139 0.18 0.30 2.57
C HIS A 139 1.15 -0.61 3.32
N CYS A 140 2.31 -0.94 2.73
CA CYS A 140 3.34 -1.71 3.42
C CYS A 140 3.91 -0.91 4.60
N ILE A 141 4.25 0.37 4.38
CA ILE A 141 4.73 1.25 5.45
C ILE A 141 3.68 1.42 6.54
N LYS A 142 2.43 1.71 6.17
CA LYS A 142 1.34 1.84 7.15
C LYS A 142 1.18 0.57 7.99
N ARG A 143 1.25 -0.62 7.39
CA ARG A 143 1.16 -1.89 8.14
C ARG A 143 2.31 -2.07 9.12
N ILE A 144 3.55 -1.82 8.71
CA ILE A 144 4.72 -1.92 9.58
C ILE A 144 4.60 -0.94 10.74
N CYS A 145 4.28 0.33 10.46
CA CYS A 145 4.13 1.35 11.51
C CYS A 145 2.96 1.05 12.44
N ASN A 146 1.84 0.55 11.92
CA ASN A 146 0.72 0.14 12.77
C ASN A 146 1.11 -1.01 13.70
N LEU A 147 1.86 -2.00 13.21
CA LEU A 147 2.37 -3.12 14.01
C LEU A 147 3.32 -2.63 15.12
N LEU A 148 4.26 -1.73 14.80
CA LEU A 148 5.14 -1.12 15.79
C LEU A 148 4.38 -0.33 16.88
N CYS A 149 3.22 0.22 16.53
CA CYS A 149 2.35 0.93 17.46
C CYS A 149 1.42 0.01 18.28
N THR A 150 1.46 -1.31 18.10
CA THR A 150 0.68 -2.24 18.95
C THR A 150 1.48 -2.75 20.15
N ARG A 151 0.80 -3.49 21.03
CA ARG A 151 1.46 -4.17 22.16
C ARG A 151 2.23 -5.41 21.70
N GLU A 152 1.71 -6.06 20.67
CA GLU A 152 2.27 -7.25 20.03
C GLU A 152 3.56 -6.95 19.26
N GLY A 153 3.72 -5.74 18.72
CA GLY A 153 4.98 -5.32 18.11
C GLY A 153 5.48 -6.25 17.00
N MET A 154 6.80 -6.30 16.82
CA MET A 154 7.48 -7.09 15.79
C MET A 154 8.74 -7.72 16.36
N LEU A 155 8.97 -8.99 16.05
CA LEU A 155 10.24 -9.65 16.32
C LEU A 155 11.20 -9.37 15.16
N VAL A 156 12.35 -8.75 15.45
CA VAL A 156 13.43 -8.52 14.49
C VAL A 156 14.67 -9.24 15.02
N ASN A 157 15.10 -10.28 14.31
CA ASN A 157 16.05 -11.26 14.83
C ASN A 157 15.53 -11.82 16.17
N ASP A 158 16.27 -11.62 17.26
CA ASP A 158 15.89 -12.05 18.61
C ASP A 158 15.40 -10.89 19.50
N THR A 159 15.15 -9.71 18.91
CA THR A 159 14.71 -8.52 19.65
C THR A 159 13.23 -8.24 19.40
N PHE A 160 12.46 -8.23 20.47
CA PHE A 160 11.04 -7.88 20.43
C PHE A 160 10.85 -6.36 20.48
N ILE A 161 10.50 -5.78 19.34
CA ILE A 161 10.28 -4.33 19.19
C ILE A 161 8.79 -4.06 19.33
N ASN A 162 8.40 -3.41 20.42
CA ASN A 162 7.01 -3.03 20.68
C ASN A 162 6.89 -1.55 21.04
N LYS A 163 5.65 -1.08 21.14
CA LYS A 163 5.37 0.33 21.45
C LYS A 163 6.01 0.82 22.77
N PRO A 164 5.93 0.11 23.91
CA PRO A 164 6.60 0.54 25.14
C PRO A 164 8.12 0.72 24.96
N LEU A 165 8.79 -0.26 24.34
CA LEU A 165 10.23 -0.18 24.08
C LEU A 165 10.55 1.01 23.18
N LEU A 166 9.83 1.15 22.07
CA LEU A 166 10.02 2.24 21.12
C LEU A 166 9.79 3.61 21.78
N SER A 167 8.74 3.78 22.58
CA SER A 167 8.47 5.02 23.31
C SER A 167 9.61 5.38 24.28
N SER A 168 10.19 4.40 24.97
CA SER A 168 11.30 4.63 25.89
C SER A 168 12.54 5.13 25.14
N TRP A 169 12.87 4.49 24.02
CA TRP A 169 14.01 4.90 23.19
C TRP A 169 13.82 6.26 22.52
N LEU A 170 12.64 6.52 21.94
CA LEU A 170 12.35 7.81 21.33
C LEU A 170 12.40 8.97 22.34
N SER A 171 12.03 8.71 23.61
CA SER A 171 12.10 9.72 24.67
C SER A 171 13.52 10.17 25.01
N ARG A 172 14.54 9.41 24.59
CA ARG A 172 15.96 9.74 24.79
C ARG A 172 16.53 10.65 23.69
N LEU A 173 15.81 10.84 22.58
CA LEU A 173 16.26 11.70 21.49
C LEU A 173 15.97 13.16 21.82
N SER A 174 17.00 13.98 22.01
CA SER A 174 16.86 15.42 22.25
C SER A 174 16.94 16.27 20.97
N ASN A 175 17.47 15.71 19.89
CA ASN A 175 17.92 16.46 18.70
C ASN A 175 17.01 16.25 17.49
N VAL A 176 15.78 15.76 17.69
CA VAL A 176 14.81 15.50 16.63
C VAL A 176 13.74 16.57 16.67
N ASP A 177 13.43 17.15 15.51
CA ASP A 177 12.24 17.96 15.38
C ASP A 177 11.01 17.05 15.37
N TRP A 178 10.26 17.11 16.46
CA TRP A 178 9.03 16.36 16.67
C TRP A 178 7.77 17.11 16.27
N SER A 179 7.91 18.32 15.71
CA SER A 179 6.78 19.03 15.12
C SER A 179 6.23 18.25 13.91
N GLU A 180 4.91 18.29 13.77
CA GLU A 180 4.27 17.88 12.52
C GLU A 180 4.30 19.10 11.58
N ASP A 181 4.89 19.00 10.38
CA ASP A 181 4.98 20.08 9.37
C ASP A 181 3.63 20.60 8.83
N SER A 182 2.51 20.23 9.45
CA SER A 182 1.19 20.65 9.01
C SER A 182 0.88 22.07 9.50
N ILE A 183 0.23 22.88 8.66
CA ILE A 183 -0.40 24.16 9.04
C ILE A 183 -1.24 24.04 10.34
N PHE A 184 -1.76 22.85 10.62
CA PHE A 184 -2.53 22.54 11.82
C PHE A 184 -1.69 22.62 13.12
N SER A 185 -0.38 22.33 13.09
CA SER A 185 0.53 22.44 14.25
C SER A 185 0.96 23.88 14.52
N LEU A 186 1.05 24.72 13.48
CA LEU A 186 1.29 26.17 13.63
C LEU A 186 0.12 26.87 14.32
N LEU A 187 -1.10 26.34 14.16
CA LEU A 187 -2.33 26.88 14.74
C LEU A 187 -2.71 26.26 16.08
N ASN A 188 -2.07 25.15 16.48
CA ASN A 188 -2.33 24.45 17.73
C ASN A 188 -0.99 24.15 18.42
N ALA A 189 -0.67 24.91 19.49
CA ALA A 189 0.56 24.74 20.25
C ALA A 189 0.82 23.25 20.58
N LEU A 190 2.00 22.77 20.16
CA LEU A 190 2.37 21.37 20.26
C LEU A 190 2.42 20.90 21.73
N PRO A 191 2.05 19.64 22.01
CA PRO A 191 2.19 19.07 23.33
C PRO A 191 3.66 18.93 23.72
N SER A 192 3.94 18.68 25.00
CA SER A 192 5.29 18.35 25.50
C SER A 192 5.97 17.28 24.63
N HIS A 193 7.30 17.18 24.70
CA HIS A 193 8.09 16.14 24.03
C HIS A 193 7.46 14.73 24.14
N SER A 194 6.99 14.38 25.34
CA SER A 194 6.27 13.13 25.62
C SER A 194 4.92 13.00 24.88
N GLY A 195 4.18 14.10 24.73
CA GLY A 195 2.92 14.12 24.01
C GLY A 195 3.07 14.01 22.48
N GLN A 196 4.17 14.51 21.92
CA GLN A 196 4.49 14.33 20.49
C GLN A 196 4.83 12.87 20.18
N ILE A 197 5.65 12.23 21.01
CA ILE A 197 5.93 10.78 20.92
C ILE A 197 4.63 9.99 21.08
N HIS A 198 3.79 10.39 22.04
CA HIS A 198 2.49 9.74 22.23
C HIS A 198 1.60 9.85 20.98
N ALA A 199 1.50 11.02 20.34
CA ALA A 199 0.74 11.21 19.10
C ALA A 199 1.29 10.34 17.96
N LEU A 200 2.63 10.28 17.82
CA LEU A 200 3.28 9.48 16.80
C LEU A 200 2.99 7.97 16.95
N LEU A 201 2.95 7.47 18.20
CA LEU A 201 2.71 6.06 18.53
C LEU A 201 1.22 5.72 18.77
N ASN A 202 0.33 6.71 18.77
CA ASN A 202 -1.13 6.56 18.93
C ASN A 202 -1.86 7.33 17.81
N PRO A 203 -1.76 6.87 16.55
CA PRO A 203 -2.46 7.53 15.46
C PRO A 203 -3.97 7.54 15.70
N LYS A 204 -4.59 8.71 15.53
CA LYS A 204 -6.05 8.83 15.42
C LYS A 204 -6.55 8.20 14.11
N ASP A 205 -5.77 8.36 13.05
CA ASP A 205 -6.00 7.76 11.74
C ASP A 205 -4.87 6.79 11.37
N PRO A 206 -5.13 5.47 11.35
CA PRO A 206 -4.17 4.47 10.87
C PRO A 206 -3.78 4.63 9.40
N GLN A 207 -4.49 5.46 8.63
CA GLN A 207 -4.21 5.77 7.22
C GLN A 207 -3.25 6.95 7.01
N ASP A 208 -2.79 7.61 8.08
CA ASP A 208 -1.85 8.74 8.00
C ASP A 208 -0.44 8.28 7.56
N VAL A 209 -0.17 8.48 6.25
CA VAL A 209 1.11 8.14 5.62
C VAL A 209 2.25 9.07 6.07
N PRO A 210 2.10 10.42 6.07
CA PRO A 210 3.14 11.32 6.59
C PRO A 210 3.65 10.94 7.98
N ARG A 211 2.74 10.66 8.92
CA ARG A 211 3.10 10.20 10.27
C ARG A 211 3.88 8.88 10.24
N ALA A 212 3.42 7.91 9.45
CA ALA A 212 4.10 6.63 9.32
C ALA A 212 5.53 6.79 8.76
N VAL A 213 5.72 7.68 7.78
CA VAL A 213 7.04 8.04 7.23
C VAL A 213 7.90 8.73 8.28
N LYS A 214 7.34 9.67 9.05
CA LYS A 214 8.06 10.35 10.15
C LYS A 214 8.54 9.36 11.21
N LEU A 215 7.70 8.41 11.60
CA LEU A 215 8.11 7.37 12.56
C LEU A 215 9.32 6.58 12.05
N LEU A 216 9.28 6.14 10.80
CA LEU A 216 10.40 5.38 10.21
C LEU A 216 11.64 6.23 9.97
N SER A 217 11.51 7.54 9.72
CA SER A 217 12.66 8.42 9.51
C SER A 217 13.37 8.78 10.82
N VAL A 218 12.67 8.73 11.96
CA VAL A 218 13.25 9.01 13.28
C VAL A 218 13.93 7.77 13.88
N VAL A 219 13.47 6.55 13.57
CA VAL A 219 14.09 5.31 14.09
C VAL A 219 15.61 5.22 13.85
N PRO A 220 16.16 5.58 12.66
CA PRO A 220 17.61 5.62 12.44
C PRO A 220 18.38 6.52 13.40
N GLU A 221 17.76 7.59 13.92
CA GLU A 221 18.40 8.53 14.85
C GLU A 221 18.74 7.87 16.20
N LEU A 222 18.03 6.80 16.57
CA LEU A 222 18.33 6.02 17.76
C LEU A 222 19.75 5.44 17.76
N ARG A 223 20.34 5.19 16.58
CA ARG A 223 21.72 4.70 16.46
C ARG A 223 22.76 5.69 16.99
N LYS A 224 22.44 6.98 17.03
CA LYS A 224 23.36 8.03 17.50
C LYS A 224 23.48 8.03 19.03
N LEU A 225 22.49 7.50 19.74
CA LEU A 225 22.52 7.42 21.21
C LEU A 225 23.66 6.54 21.75
N ASP A 226 24.08 5.52 20.99
CA ASP A 226 25.23 4.67 21.34
C ASP A 226 26.57 5.37 21.08
N GLN A 227 26.63 6.32 20.16
CA GLN A 227 27.88 7.00 19.80
C GLN A 227 28.27 8.10 20.79
N ASP A 228 27.29 8.70 21.46
CA ASP A 228 27.52 9.71 22.51
C ASP A 228 27.85 9.08 23.87
N SER A 229 27.65 7.76 24.00
CA SER A 229 27.96 6.96 25.20
C SER A 229 29.34 6.29 25.03
N GLY A 230 30.43 7.05 25.19
CA GLY A 230 31.78 6.54 24.98
C GLY A 230 32.08 5.21 25.69
N GLY A 231 32.48 4.20 24.90
CA GLY A 231 33.13 2.98 25.38
C GLY A 231 32.36 1.67 25.17
N HIS A 232 32.37 1.13 23.96
CA HIS A 232 32.24 -0.32 23.77
C HIS A 232 33.28 -0.82 22.77
N GLU A 233 34.18 -1.68 23.25
CA GLU A 233 35.06 -2.47 22.39
C GLU A 233 34.20 -3.31 21.44
N PRO A 234 34.60 -3.44 20.16
CA PRO A 234 33.89 -4.27 19.22
C PRO A 234 33.94 -5.74 19.67
N ILE A 235 32.77 -6.36 19.77
CA ILE A 235 32.62 -7.80 19.96
C ILE A 235 33.36 -8.49 18.81
N ARG A 236 34.50 -9.12 19.11
CA ARG A 236 35.18 -10.01 18.17
C ARG A 236 34.27 -11.21 17.91
N THR A 237 33.79 -11.34 16.69
CA THR A 237 33.26 -12.60 16.19
C THR A 237 34.40 -13.62 16.14
N PRO A 238 34.24 -14.85 16.67
CA PRO A 238 35.20 -15.91 16.45
C PRO A 238 35.16 -16.31 14.96
N ASP A 239 36.33 -16.41 14.35
CA ASP A 239 36.51 -16.89 12.98
C ASP A 239 35.94 -18.31 12.84
N THR A 240 34.98 -18.48 11.93
CA THR A 240 34.61 -19.76 11.31
C THR A 240 34.26 -19.54 9.85
#